data_AF-A0A5C0B829-F1
#
_entry.id   AF-A0A5C0B829-F1
#
_cell.length_a   1.000
_cell.length_b   1.000
_cell.length_c   1.000
_cell.angle_alpha   90.00
_cell.angle_beta   90.00
_cell.angle_gamma   90.00
#
_symmetry.space_group_name_H-M   'P 1'
#
loop_
_entity.id
_entity.type
_entity.pdbx_description
1 polymer ?
#
loop_
_entity_poly.entity_id
_entity_poly.type
_entity_poly.pdbx_seq_one_letter_code
_entity_poly.pdbx_strand_id
1 'polypeptide(L)'
;MGWFLLRRRREPSYRFAQRPARIGLIRGLLGTVFLLSAVVLVLGALSVYQYVQLSADRPVARVDVAADGPQQFRVSLTTPEGRTQEFVIAGDQWQLEARVIRWRVPVALAGVPPIYRLDRLTGRYADIEKERTATRTVHALDGWTLPDLWSLQRQFPQWLPFVDADYGSATFLPMLDGGVYQVSINPRGGLVATPADEATKARLQRTGW
;
A
#
# COMPACT_ATOMS: atom_id res chain seq x y z
N MET A 1 -23.10 -102.29 -20.04
CA MET A 1 -21.71 -101.80 -20.05
C MET A 1 -21.67 -100.52 -20.87
N GLY A 2 -21.71 -99.35 -20.25
CA GLY A 2 -21.74 -98.06 -20.96
C GLY A 2 -21.90 -96.91 -19.97
N TRP A 3 -20.78 -96.45 -19.43
CA TRP A 3 -20.69 -95.47 -18.35
C TRP A 3 -21.13 -94.06 -18.81
N PHE A 4 -22.01 -93.45 -18.03
CA PHE A 4 -22.41 -92.05 -18.15
C PHE A 4 -21.22 -91.12 -17.89
N LEU A 5 -20.74 -90.42 -18.92
CA LEU A 5 -19.77 -89.33 -18.77
C LEU A 5 -20.49 -88.06 -18.29
N LEU A 6 -20.53 -87.84 -16.97
CA LEU A 6 -20.89 -86.55 -16.40
C LEU A 6 -19.79 -85.52 -16.72
N ARG A 7 -20.06 -84.67 -17.72
CA ARG A 7 -19.27 -83.48 -18.03
C ARG A 7 -19.47 -82.43 -16.93
N ARG A 8 -18.60 -82.42 -15.93
CA ARG A 8 -18.57 -81.40 -14.87
C ARG A 8 -18.12 -80.07 -15.48
N ARG A 9 -19.06 -79.16 -15.76
CA ARG A 9 -18.77 -77.75 -16.04
C ARG A 9 -18.09 -77.16 -14.81
N ARG A 10 -16.84 -76.73 -14.94
CA ARG A 10 -16.17 -75.89 -13.94
C ARG A 10 -16.64 -74.46 -14.16
N GLU A 11 -17.34 -73.88 -13.20
CA GLU A 11 -17.64 -72.45 -13.21
C GLU A 11 -16.37 -71.65 -12.87
N PRO A 12 -16.12 -70.52 -13.54
CA PRO A 12 -15.05 -69.62 -13.15
C PRO A 12 -15.45 -68.91 -11.86
N SER A 13 -14.81 -69.27 -10.74
CA SER A 13 -14.91 -68.52 -9.50
C SER A 13 -14.22 -67.16 -9.68
N TYR A 14 -15.03 -66.11 -9.84
CA TYR A 14 -14.55 -64.74 -9.82
C TYR A 14 -13.97 -64.43 -8.43
N ARG A 15 -12.66 -64.62 -8.27
CA ARG A 15 -11.93 -64.13 -7.10
C ARG A 15 -11.93 -62.60 -7.21
N PHE A 16 -12.83 -61.93 -6.50
CA PHE A 16 -12.66 -60.51 -6.19
C PHE A 16 -11.29 -60.38 -5.53
N ALA A 17 -10.32 -59.85 -6.28
CA ALA A 17 -9.03 -59.47 -5.73
C ALA A 17 -9.32 -58.40 -4.67
N GLN A 18 -9.40 -58.82 -3.41
CA GLN A 18 -9.46 -57.93 -2.26
C GLN A 18 -8.12 -57.17 -2.27
N ARG A 19 -8.09 -56.03 -2.97
CA ARG A 19 -6.98 -55.08 -2.87
C ARG A 19 -6.84 -54.78 -1.38
N PRO A 20 -5.66 -54.93 -0.77
CA PRO A 20 -5.52 -54.82 0.68
C PRO A 20 -6.01 -53.42 1.09
N ALA A 21 -7.10 -53.38 1.85
CA ALA A 21 -7.75 -52.14 2.30
C ALA A 21 -6.77 -51.16 2.96
N ARG A 22 -5.67 -51.69 3.53
CA ARG A 22 -4.54 -50.96 4.09
C ARG A 22 -3.84 -50.03 3.10
N ILE A 23 -3.67 -50.44 1.84
CA ILE A 23 -3.03 -49.58 0.83
C ILE A 23 -3.99 -48.46 0.39
N GLY A 24 -5.30 -48.74 0.37
CA GLY A 24 -6.33 -47.70 0.17
C GLY A 24 -6.31 -46.67 1.31
N LEU A 25 -6.20 -47.13 2.56
CA LEU A 25 -6.13 -46.28 3.75
C LEU A 25 -4.87 -45.41 3.77
N ILE A 26 -3.69 -46.00 3.51
CA ILE A 26 -2.41 -45.26 3.46
C ILE A 26 -2.44 -44.19 2.37
N ARG A 27 -2.97 -44.51 1.17
CA ARG A 27 -3.11 -43.54 0.08
C ARG A 27 -4.07 -42.42 0.42
N GLY A 28 -5.18 -42.73 1.10
CA GLY A 28 -6.12 -41.72 1.60
C GLY A 28 -5.49 -40.78 2.61
N LEU A 29 -4.77 -41.33 3.60
CA LEU A 29 -4.03 -40.56 4.60
C LEU A 29 -2.96 -39.66 3.97
N LEU A 30 -2.17 -40.21 3.03
CA LEU A 30 -1.16 -39.43 2.30
C LEU A 30 -1.80 -38.29 1.51
N GLY A 31 -2.92 -38.56 0.83
CA GLY A 31 -3.68 -37.56 0.09
C GLY A 31 -4.22 -36.46 0.98
N THR A 32 -4.76 -36.80 2.15
CA THR A 32 -5.23 -35.81 3.14
C THR A 32 -4.09 -34.97 3.69
N VAL A 33 -2.94 -35.58 4.03
CA VAL A 33 -1.75 -34.85 4.49
C VAL A 33 -1.26 -33.89 3.40
N PHE A 34 -1.21 -34.36 2.14
CA PHE A 34 -0.81 -33.51 1.01
C PHE A 34 -1.79 -32.35 0.82
N LEU A 35 -3.09 -32.60 0.88
CA LEU A 35 -4.13 -31.57 0.79
C LEU A 35 -4.04 -30.54 1.92
N LEU A 36 -3.86 -31.00 3.17
CA LEU A 36 -3.66 -30.11 4.32
C LEU A 36 -2.38 -29.27 4.17
N SER A 37 -1.29 -29.87 3.69
CA SER A 37 -0.05 -29.14 3.43
C SER A 37 -0.23 -28.08 2.34
N ALA A 38 -0.96 -28.39 1.27
CA ALA A 38 -1.30 -27.43 0.22
C ALA A 38 -2.15 -26.26 0.76
N VAL A 39 -3.14 -26.54 1.62
CA VAL A 39 -3.93 -25.49 2.29
C VAL A 39 -3.05 -24.60 3.16
N VAL A 40 -2.16 -25.17 3.98
CA VAL A 40 -1.22 -24.40 4.80
C VAL A 40 -0.30 -23.54 3.94
N LEU A 41 0.23 -24.06 2.84
CA LEU A 41 1.08 -23.31 1.91
C LEU A 41 0.31 -22.16 1.24
N VAL A 42 -0.93 -22.38 0.81
CA VAL A 42 -1.78 -21.33 0.21
C VAL A 42 -2.10 -20.24 1.23
N LEU A 43 -2.48 -20.61 2.47
CA LEU A 43 -2.73 -19.65 3.54
C LEU A 43 -1.47 -18.86 3.92
N GLY A 44 -0.32 -19.54 3.98
CA GLY A 44 0.97 -18.91 4.20
C GLY A 44 1.33 -17.91 3.09
N ALA A 45 1.17 -18.31 1.83
CA ALA A 45 1.41 -17.44 0.68
C ALA A 45 0.48 -16.21 0.68
N LEU A 46 -0.80 -16.39 0.98
CA LEU A 46 -1.76 -15.29 1.12
C LEU A 46 -1.38 -14.34 2.26
N SER A 47 -0.96 -14.88 3.41
CA SER A 47 -0.51 -14.08 4.54
C SER A 47 0.73 -13.26 4.21
N VAL A 48 1.72 -13.84 3.52
CA VAL A 48 2.93 -13.12 3.09
C VAL A 48 2.58 -12.07 2.05
N TYR A 49 1.74 -12.40 1.06
CA TYR A 49 1.30 -11.46 0.03
C TYR A 49 0.56 -10.26 0.64
N GLN A 50 -0.38 -10.51 1.56
CA GLN A 50 -1.08 -9.46 2.30
C GLN A 50 -0.08 -8.63 3.10
N TYR A 51 0.84 -9.25 3.83
CA TYR A 51 1.85 -8.53 4.61
C TYR A 51 2.69 -7.59 3.75
N VAL A 52 3.16 -8.05 2.59
CA VAL A 52 3.96 -7.21 1.67
C VAL A 52 3.14 -6.04 1.14
N GLN A 53 1.89 -6.27 0.74
CA GLN A 53 0.99 -5.20 0.27
C GLN A 53 0.66 -4.18 1.36
N LEU A 54 0.53 -4.63 2.61
CA LEU A 54 0.35 -3.79 3.79
C LEU A 54 1.64 -3.10 4.25
N SER A 55 2.80 -3.38 3.65
CA SER A 55 4.08 -2.77 4.01
C SER A 55 4.65 -1.85 2.94
N ALA A 56 4.15 -1.92 1.71
CA ALA A 56 4.69 -1.15 0.59
C ALA A 56 4.16 0.30 0.59
N ASP A 57 5.08 1.25 0.63
CA ASP A 57 4.78 2.66 0.44
C ASP A 57 4.39 2.92 -1.01
N ARG A 58 3.29 3.65 -1.22
CA ARG A 58 2.78 3.97 -2.56
C ARG A 58 3.17 5.39 -2.95
N PRO A 59 3.78 5.62 -4.11
CA PRO A 59 4.10 6.97 -4.55
C PRO A 59 2.81 7.78 -4.75
N VAL A 60 2.78 9.00 -4.21
CA VAL A 60 1.63 9.91 -4.31
C VAL A 60 1.97 11.22 -5.00
N ALA A 61 3.23 11.63 -4.98
CA ALA A 61 3.72 12.78 -5.72
C ALA A 61 5.24 12.74 -5.88
N ARG A 62 5.73 13.39 -6.92
CA ARG A 62 7.13 13.77 -7.08
C ARG A 62 7.22 15.28 -6.93
N VAL A 63 8.23 15.75 -6.22
CA VAL A 63 8.48 17.17 -5.94
C VAL A 63 9.84 17.52 -6.54
N ASP A 64 9.83 18.39 -7.54
CA ASP A 64 11.04 18.93 -8.17
C ASP A 64 11.19 20.39 -7.71
N VAL A 65 12.39 20.76 -7.24
CA VAL A 65 12.66 22.09 -6.65
C VAL A 65 13.72 22.80 -7.45
N ALA A 66 13.46 24.06 -7.80
CA ALA A 66 14.41 24.96 -8.46
C ALA A 66 14.43 26.30 -7.73
N ALA A 67 15.62 26.86 -7.50
CA ALA A 67 15.75 28.19 -6.90
C ALA A 67 15.33 29.28 -7.89
N ASP A 68 14.49 30.20 -7.44
CA ASP A 68 14.04 31.38 -8.21
C ASP A 68 14.57 32.68 -7.59
N GLY A 69 15.01 32.64 -6.33
CA GLY A 69 15.64 33.76 -5.62
C GLY A 69 16.01 33.40 -4.18
N PRO A 70 16.45 34.40 -3.36
CA PRO A 70 16.75 34.18 -1.96
C PRO A 70 15.52 33.69 -1.19
N GLN A 71 15.58 32.46 -0.66
CA GLN A 71 14.47 31.80 0.04
C GLN A 71 13.17 31.77 -0.77
N GLN A 72 13.26 31.76 -2.10
CA GLN A 72 12.15 31.63 -3.04
C GLN A 72 12.47 30.54 -4.05
N PHE A 73 11.57 29.57 -4.15
CA PHE A 73 11.76 28.37 -4.95
C PHE A 73 10.53 28.11 -5.79
N ARG A 74 10.75 27.66 -7.02
CA ARG A 74 9.74 27.04 -7.85
C ARG A 74 9.69 25.57 -7.51
N VAL A 75 8.51 25.10 -7.14
CA VAL A 75 8.25 23.71 -6.75
C VAL A 75 7.24 23.12 -7.72
N SER A 76 7.67 22.12 -8.48
CA SER A 76 6.83 21.39 -9.41
C SER A 76 6.38 20.09 -8.76
N LEU A 77 5.07 19.93 -8.58
CA LEU A 77 4.44 18.77 -7.99
C LEU A 77 3.84 17.91 -9.11
N THR A 78 4.37 16.71 -9.31
CA THR A 78 3.90 15.76 -10.33
C THR A 78 3.23 14.56 -9.69
N THR A 79 2.00 14.27 -10.10
CA THR A 79 1.23 13.11 -9.64
C THR A 79 1.58 11.82 -10.40
N PRO A 80 1.27 10.64 -9.84
CA PRO A 80 1.38 9.37 -10.56
C PRO A 80 0.58 9.33 -11.87
N GLU A 81 -0.51 10.09 -11.98
CA GLU A 81 -1.31 10.24 -13.19
C GLU A 81 -0.66 11.16 -14.24
N GLY A 82 0.52 11.71 -13.96
CA GLY A 82 1.28 12.59 -14.86
C GLY A 82 0.80 14.04 -14.87
N ARG A 83 -0.14 14.43 -14.00
CA ARG A 83 -0.50 15.85 -13.83
C ARG A 83 0.59 16.56 -13.05
N THR A 84 1.14 17.62 -13.63
CA THR A 84 2.14 18.49 -13.00
C THR A 84 1.55 19.86 -12.74
N GLN A 85 1.79 20.39 -11.54
CA GLN A 85 1.43 21.76 -11.16
C GLN A 85 2.65 22.44 -10.56
N GLU A 86 2.89 23.69 -10.95
CA GLU A 86 4.02 24.47 -10.45
C GLU A 86 3.54 25.53 -9.44
N PHE A 87 4.35 25.72 -8.40
CA PHE A 87 4.07 26.65 -7.33
C PHE A 87 5.32 27.47 -7.01
N VAL A 88 5.16 28.75 -6.73
CA VAL A 88 6.22 29.57 -6.16
C VAL A 88 6.07 29.57 -4.65
N ILE A 89 7.11 29.13 -3.95
CA ILE A 89 7.09 28.91 -2.51
C ILE A 89 8.27 29.63 -1.89
N ALA A 90 7.98 30.40 -0.83
CA ALA A 90 8.99 31.06 -0.02
C ALA A 90 9.24 30.25 1.26
N GLY A 91 10.51 30.02 1.59
CA GLY A 91 10.90 29.21 2.74
C GLY A 91 12.29 28.58 2.62
N ASP A 92 12.64 27.78 3.62
CA ASP A 92 13.84 26.93 3.64
C ASP A 92 13.47 25.45 3.39
N GLN A 93 12.22 25.09 3.63
CA GLN A 93 11.66 23.76 3.49
C GLN A 93 10.31 23.83 2.77
N TRP A 94 10.01 22.80 1.99
CA TRP A 94 8.66 22.58 1.50
C TRP A 94 7.98 21.57 2.44
N GLN A 95 6.68 21.74 2.64
CA GLN A 95 5.84 20.84 3.41
C GLN A 95 4.60 20.49 2.60
N LEU A 96 4.37 19.19 2.42
CA LEU A 96 3.20 18.66 1.72
C LEU A 96 2.29 17.99 2.73
N GLU A 97 1.01 18.36 2.70
CA GLU A 97 -0.01 17.82 3.58
C GLU A 97 -1.04 17.00 2.79
N ALA A 98 -1.52 15.93 3.40
CA ALA A 98 -2.60 15.10 2.91
C ALA A 98 -3.63 14.85 4.01
N ARG A 99 -4.89 14.74 3.59
CA ARG A 99 -5.93 14.15 4.42
C ARG A 99 -6.04 12.68 4.07
N VAL A 100 -6.11 11.84 5.09
CA VAL A 100 -6.19 10.40 4.93
C VAL A 100 -7.38 9.84 5.69
N ILE A 101 -8.10 8.94 5.03
CA ILE A 101 -9.16 8.13 5.60
C ILE A 101 -8.61 6.72 5.76
N ARG A 102 -8.60 6.23 7.01
CA ARG A 102 -8.17 4.87 7.33
C ARG A 102 -9.39 3.99 7.56
N TRP A 103 -9.23 2.72 7.21
CA TRP A 103 -10.21 1.70 7.53
C TRP A 103 -9.96 1.15 8.93
N ARG A 104 -11.02 0.91 9.68
CA ARG A 104 -10.97 0.17 10.94
C ARG A 104 -10.94 -1.33 10.66
N VAL A 105 -10.49 -2.10 11.65
CA VAL A 105 -10.60 -3.57 11.64
C VAL A 105 -12.10 -3.95 11.62
N PRO A 106 -12.54 -4.92 10.80
CA PRO A 106 -11.75 -5.86 9.99
C PRO A 106 -11.43 -5.40 8.55
N VAL A 107 -11.96 -4.27 8.08
CA VAL A 107 -11.75 -3.80 6.70
C VAL A 107 -10.27 -3.55 6.39
N ALA A 108 -9.50 -3.04 7.35
CA ALA A 108 -8.05 -2.93 7.23
C ALA A 108 -7.35 -4.30 7.02
N LEU A 109 -7.83 -5.37 7.66
CA LEU A 109 -7.28 -6.72 7.50
C LEU A 109 -7.62 -7.33 6.13
N ALA A 110 -8.68 -6.85 5.47
CA ALA A 110 -9.00 -7.24 4.10
C ALA A 110 -8.03 -6.62 3.06
N GLY A 111 -7.06 -5.80 3.50
CA GLY A 111 -6.05 -5.21 2.62
C GLY A 111 -6.56 -4.02 1.80
N VAL A 112 -7.69 -3.41 2.19
CA VAL A 112 -8.20 -2.21 1.53
C VAL A 112 -7.26 -1.04 1.83
N PRO A 113 -6.65 -0.39 0.81
CA PRO A 113 -5.72 0.71 1.04
C PRO A 113 -6.44 1.95 1.61
N PRO A 114 -5.74 2.80 2.36
CA PRO A 114 -6.30 4.07 2.81
C PRO A 114 -6.64 4.97 1.62
N ILE A 115 -7.69 5.76 1.75
CA ILE A 115 -8.04 6.79 0.78
C ILE A 115 -7.31 8.06 1.20
N TYR A 116 -6.64 8.72 0.26
CA TYR A 116 -5.91 9.95 0.52
C TYR A 116 -6.28 11.04 -0.48
N ARG A 117 -6.09 12.29 -0.04
CA ARG A 117 -6.16 13.48 -0.90
C ARG A 117 -5.09 14.45 -0.44
N LEU A 118 -4.27 14.96 -1.36
CA LEU A 118 -3.35 16.05 -1.00
C LEU A 118 -4.17 17.32 -0.74
N ASP A 119 -3.83 18.02 0.33
CA ASP A 119 -4.60 19.16 0.84
C ASP A 119 -3.93 20.47 0.48
N ARG A 120 -2.64 20.60 0.82
CA ARG A 120 -1.88 21.82 0.58
C ARG A 120 -0.38 21.58 0.52
N LEU A 121 0.29 22.48 -0.18
CA LEU A 121 1.74 22.61 -0.24
C LEU A 121 2.13 23.96 0.35
N THR A 122 3.04 23.95 1.32
CA THR A 122 3.43 25.14 2.09
C THR A 122 4.93 25.31 2.16
N GLY A 123 5.38 26.56 2.18
CA GLY A 123 6.75 26.91 2.53
C GLY A 123 6.91 27.08 4.03
N ARG A 124 8.02 26.57 4.57
CA ARG A 124 8.37 26.64 5.99
C ARG A 124 9.80 27.17 6.15
N TYR A 125 9.98 28.09 7.08
CA TYR A 125 11.26 28.63 7.49
C TYR A 125 11.83 27.81 8.66
N ALA A 126 13.13 27.57 8.63
CA ALA A 126 13.81 26.87 9.73
C ALA A 126 13.94 27.76 10.98
N ASP A 127 14.05 29.07 10.77
CA ASP A 127 14.12 30.07 11.83
C ASP A 127 12.71 30.49 12.29
N ILE A 128 12.49 30.48 13.62
CA ILE A 128 11.17 30.75 14.22
C ILE A 128 10.72 32.19 14.01
N GLU A 129 11.65 33.15 14.09
CA GLU A 129 11.30 34.57 13.93
C GLU A 129 10.99 34.87 12.46
N LYS A 130 11.71 34.26 11.52
CA LYS A 130 11.34 34.28 10.09
C LYS A 130 9.99 33.61 9.85
N GLU A 131 9.71 32.44 10.42
CA GLU A 131 8.42 31.77 10.25
C GLU A 131 7.24 32.64 10.72
N ARG A 132 7.46 33.54 11.69
CA ARG A 132 6.46 34.48 12.20
C ARG A 132 6.30 35.74 11.35
N THR A 133 7.38 36.24 10.74
CA THR A 133 7.44 37.59 10.17
C THR A 133 7.60 37.62 8.66
N ALA A 134 8.19 36.59 8.07
CA ALA A 134 8.44 36.49 6.64
C ALA A 134 7.16 36.12 5.85
N THR A 135 7.22 36.29 4.53
CA THR A 135 6.11 35.98 3.64
C THR A 135 5.79 34.49 3.65
N ARG A 136 4.64 34.13 4.21
CA ARG A 136 4.14 32.75 4.20
C ARG A 136 3.51 32.40 2.84
N THR A 137 3.85 31.24 2.30
CA THR A 137 3.27 30.72 1.06
C THR A 137 2.52 29.41 1.34
N VAL A 138 1.25 29.38 0.94
CA VAL A 138 0.35 28.24 1.13
C VAL A 138 -0.49 28.09 -0.12
N HIS A 139 -0.36 26.95 -0.79
CA HIS A 139 -1.11 26.61 -2.00
C HIS A 139 -2.02 25.42 -1.72
N ALA A 140 -3.30 25.58 -2.02
CA ALA A 140 -4.28 24.50 -1.91
C ALA A 140 -4.19 23.57 -3.12
N LEU A 141 -4.33 22.25 -2.91
CA LEU A 141 -4.15 21.22 -3.95
C LEU A 141 -5.51 20.65 -4.45
N ASP A 142 -6.54 21.49 -4.38
CA ASP A 142 -7.97 21.19 -4.52
C ASP A 142 -8.39 20.55 -5.86
N GLY A 143 -7.48 20.46 -6.83
CA GLY A 143 -7.74 19.93 -8.17
C GLY A 143 -7.91 18.41 -8.26
N TRP A 144 -7.77 17.66 -7.16
CA TRP A 144 -7.89 16.20 -7.14
C TRP A 144 -9.23 15.78 -6.52
N THR A 145 -10.28 16.03 -7.31
CA THR A 145 -11.67 15.88 -6.93
C THR A 145 -12.04 14.42 -6.65
N LEU A 146 -12.01 14.02 -5.38
CA LEU A 146 -12.93 13.01 -4.88
C LEU A 146 -14.20 13.73 -4.39
N PRO A 147 -15.41 13.15 -4.51
CA PRO A 147 -16.57 13.61 -3.74
C PRO A 147 -16.13 13.80 -2.29
N ASP A 148 -16.61 14.83 -1.59
CA ASP A 148 -16.16 15.15 -0.23
C ASP A 148 -16.65 14.10 0.78
N LEU A 149 -16.04 12.91 0.74
CA LEU A 149 -16.27 11.79 1.62
C LEU A 149 -16.03 12.20 3.08
N TRP A 150 -15.18 13.21 3.32
CA TRP A 150 -14.95 13.79 4.64
C TRP A 150 -16.15 14.58 5.14
N SER A 151 -16.82 15.37 4.29
CA SER A 151 -18.07 16.03 4.67
C SER A 151 -19.17 15.02 4.97
N LEU A 152 -19.27 13.95 4.17
CA LEU A 152 -20.28 12.91 4.33
C LEU A 152 -20.06 12.10 5.62
N GLN A 153 -18.81 11.71 5.91
CA GLN A 153 -18.47 10.99 7.12
C GLN A 153 -18.65 11.84 8.39
N ARG A 154 -18.38 13.16 8.33
CA ARG A 154 -18.70 14.09 9.42
C ARG A 154 -20.20 14.25 9.64
N GLN A 155 -20.99 14.28 8.58
CA GLN A 155 -22.45 14.42 8.68
C GLN A 155 -23.13 13.11 9.13
N PHE A 156 -22.60 11.95 8.75
CA PHE A 156 -23.20 10.64 9.03
C PHE A 156 -22.19 9.63 9.61
N PRO A 157 -21.63 9.89 10.82
CA PRO A 157 -20.63 9.00 11.42
C PRO A 157 -21.16 7.60 11.71
N GLN A 158 -22.48 7.46 11.94
CA GLN A 158 -23.14 6.19 12.22
C GLN A 158 -23.30 5.29 10.99
N TRP A 159 -23.19 5.84 9.77
CA TRP A 159 -23.28 5.08 8.52
C TRP A 159 -21.96 4.43 8.10
N LEU A 160 -20.83 4.85 8.70
CA LEU A 160 -19.49 4.39 8.36
C LEU A 160 -18.69 3.95 9.61
N PRO A 161 -19.17 2.98 10.42
CA PRO A 161 -18.52 2.58 11.67
C PRO A 161 -17.12 1.96 11.48
N PHE A 162 -16.81 1.55 10.24
CA PHE A 162 -15.54 0.98 9.80
C PHE A 162 -14.56 2.03 9.25
N VAL A 163 -14.89 3.33 9.35
CA VAL A 163 -14.01 4.42 8.93
C VAL A 163 -13.43 5.13 10.16
N ASP A 164 -12.12 5.27 10.19
CA ASP A 164 -11.39 6.14 11.13
C ASP A 164 -10.88 7.34 10.31
N ALA A 165 -11.65 8.43 10.33
CA ALA A 165 -11.29 9.64 9.58
C ALA A 165 -10.71 10.70 10.50
N ASP A 166 -9.96 11.63 9.91
CA ASP A 166 -9.11 12.64 10.53
C ASP A 166 -7.75 12.14 11.04
N TYR A 167 -6.94 11.61 10.12
CA TYR A 167 -5.50 11.81 10.20
C TYR A 167 -5.05 12.75 9.08
N GLY A 168 -4.65 13.97 9.47
CA GLY A 168 -3.78 14.79 8.64
C GLY A 168 -2.38 14.19 8.67
N SER A 169 -1.79 13.97 7.51
CA SER A 169 -0.39 13.57 7.41
C SER A 169 0.38 14.64 6.66
N ALA A 170 1.57 14.93 7.14
CA ALA A 170 2.44 15.94 6.57
C ALA A 170 3.86 15.38 6.46
N THR A 171 4.55 15.78 5.40
CA THR A 171 5.98 15.52 5.24
C THR A 171 6.67 16.79 4.77
N PHE A 172 7.93 16.97 5.15
CA PHE A 172 8.71 18.13 4.78
C PHE A 172 10.16 17.75 4.55
N LEU A 173 10.80 18.43 3.59
CA LEU A 173 12.23 18.33 3.30
C LEU A 173 12.76 19.72 2.91
N PRO A 174 14.07 19.94 3.02
CA PRO A 174 14.68 21.21 2.65
C PRO A 174 14.46 21.54 1.16
N MET A 175 14.38 22.83 0.85
CA MET A 175 14.38 23.32 -0.53
C MET A 175 15.81 23.39 -1.03
N LEU A 176 16.26 22.31 -1.67
CA LEU A 176 17.54 22.28 -2.34
C LEU A 176 17.35 22.66 -3.81
N ASP A 177 18.18 23.56 -4.32
CA ASP A 177 18.17 23.90 -5.75
C ASP A 177 18.51 22.67 -6.59
N GLY A 178 17.68 22.38 -7.60
CA GLY A 178 17.70 21.16 -8.38
C GLY A 178 17.44 19.88 -7.56
N GLY A 179 16.82 20.00 -6.38
CA GLY A 179 16.48 18.89 -5.51
C GLY A 179 15.23 18.17 -6.01
N VAL A 180 15.26 16.84 -5.96
CA VAL A 180 14.19 15.99 -6.43
C VAL A 180 13.78 15.01 -5.34
N TYR A 181 12.50 15.01 -4.98
CA TYR A 181 11.95 14.20 -3.91
C TYR A 181 10.80 13.34 -4.42
N GLN A 182 10.74 12.12 -3.89
CA GLN A 182 9.62 11.22 -4.05
C GLN A 182 8.81 11.26 -2.75
N VAL A 183 7.52 11.54 -2.86
CA VAL A 183 6.58 11.44 -1.75
C VAL A 183 5.72 10.21 -1.94
N SER A 184 5.61 9.44 -0.87
CA SER A 184 4.82 8.22 -0.82
C SER A 184 3.90 8.23 0.40
N ILE A 185 2.81 7.48 0.34
CA ILE A 185 1.94 7.21 1.48
C ILE A 185 2.17 5.78 1.93
N ASN A 186 2.44 5.61 3.22
CA ASN A 186 2.53 4.30 3.82
C ASN A 186 1.13 3.71 4.07
N PRO A 187 1.01 2.38 4.27
CA PRO A 187 -0.29 1.74 4.48
C PRO A 187 -0.99 2.17 5.79
N ARG A 188 -0.28 2.81 6.72
CA ARG A 188 -0.86 3.43 7.93
C ARG A 188 -1.36 4.85 7.68
N GLY A 189 -1.27 5.38 6.46
CA GLY A 189 -1.73 6.72 6.10
C GLY A 189 -0.73 7.85 6.38
N GLY A 190 0.54 7.51 6.62
CA GLY A 190 1.60 8.50 6.80
C GLY A 190 2.28 8.87 5.47
N LEU A 191 2.46 10.16 5.20
CA LEU A 191 3.31 10.65 4.13
C LEU A 191 4.79 10.50 4.51
N VAL A 192 5.57 10.03 3.55
CA VAL A 192 7.01 9.84 3.67
C VAL A 192 7.65 10.47 2.43
N ALA A 193 8.59 11.38 2.63
CA ALA A 193 9.39 11.96 1.57
C ALA A 193 10.81 11.40 1.59
N THR A 194 11.31 11.03 0.42
CA THR A 194 12.67 10.51 0.22
C THR A 194 13.32 11.20 -0.99
N PRO A 195 14.66 11.30 -1.03
CA PRO A 195 15.33 11.77 -2.25
C PRO A 195 15.07 10.80 -3.40
N ALA A 196 14.70 11.33 -4.57
CA ALA A 196 14.40 10.50 -5.74
C ALA A 196 15.65 10.18 -6.58
N ASP A 197 16.79 10.83 -6.29
CA ASP A 197 18.07 10.59 -6.93
C ASP A 197 19.24 10.68 -5.93
N GLU A 198 20.40 10.15 -6.33
CA GLU A 198 21.61 10.17 -5.49
C GLU A 198 22.21 11.59 -5.34
N ALA A 199 21.98 12.49 -6.31
CA ALA A 199 22.47 13.86 -6.23
C ALA A 199 21.80 14.61 -5.08
N THR A 200 20.48 14.51 -4.96
CA THR A 200 19.67 15.08 -3.89
C THR A 200 20.02 14.44 -2.56
N LYS A 201 20.15 13.11 -2.52
CA LYS A 201 20.55 12.38 -1.31
C LYS A 201 21.92 12.84 -0.79
N ALA A 202 22.92 12.96 -1.66
CA ALA A 202 24.24 13.43 -1.27
C ALA A 202 24.21 14.89 -0.78
N ARG A 203 23.37 15.75 -1.37
CA ARG A 203 23.18 17.14 -0.91
C ARG A 203 22.51 17.19 0.46
N LEU A 204 21.48 16.39 0.70
CA LEU A 204 20.81 16.28 2.01
C LEU A 204 21.82 15.94 3.12
N GLN A 205 22.64 14.90 2.89
CA GLN A 205 23.67 14.47 3.83
C GLN A 205 24.69 15.57 4.16
N ARG A 206 25.10 16.36 3.17
CA ARG A 206 26.01 17.51 3.37
C ARG A 206 25.39 18.63 4.21
N THR A 207 24.07 18.80 4.09
CA THR A 207 23.31 19.80 4.86
C THR A 207 22.85 19.28 6.24
N GLY A 208 23.21 18.06 6.62
CA GLY A 208 22.85 17.47 7.91
C GLY A 208 21.42 16.95 7.99
N TRP A 209 20.82 16.61 6.85
CA TRP A 209 19.50 15.99 6.70
C TRP A 209 19.58 14.49 6.44
#